data_AF-A0A529MDL1-F1
#
_entry.id   AF-A0A529MDL1-F1
#
_cell.length_a   1.000
_cell.length_b   1.000
_cell.length_c   1.000
_cell.angle_alpha   90.00
_cell.angle_beta   90.00
_cell.angle_gamma   90.00
#
_symmetry.space_group_name_H-M   'P 1'
#
loop_
_entity.id
_entity.type
_entity.pdbx_description
1 polymer ?
#
loop_
_entity_poly.entity_id
_entity_poly.type
_entity_poly.pdbx_seq_one_letter_code
_entity_poly.pdbx_strand_id
1 'polypeptide(L)' 'GAMTVEGAPFLKDQHLPVFDCASPCGKIGKRSLSIQSHILMMAAAQPFISGAISKTINMPNEATVEDAKNAYMLSW' A
#
# COMPACT_ATOMS: atom_id res chain seq x y z
N GLY A 1 -20.58 4.47 9.57
CA GLY A 1 -20.34 4.10 8.16
C GLY A 1 -19.44 2.88 8.09
N ALA A 2 -19.28 2.27 6.92
CA ALA A 2 -18.43 1.08 6.73
C ALA A 2 -16.92 1.36 6.91
N MET A 3 -16.53 2.64 6.94
CA MET A 3 -15.14 3.12 7.06
C MET A 3 -14.23 2.63 5.91
N THR A 4 -14.82 2.35 4.76
CA THR A 4 -14.16 2.01 3.49
C THR A 4 -14.85 2.73 2.34
N VAL A 5 -14.15 2.90 1.22
CA VAL A 5 -14.68 3.42 -0.04
C VAL A 5 -15.37 2.34 -0.88
N GLU A 6 -15.18 1.06 -0.54
CA GLU A 6 -15.86 -0.06 -1.19
C GLU A 6 -17.37 0.00 -0.94
N GLY A 7 -18.16 0.02 -2.02
CA GLY A 7 -19.61 0.17 -1.95
C GLY A 7 -20.10 1.58 -1.58
N ALA A 8 -19.21 2.58 -1.60
CA ALA A 8 -19.61 3.97 -1.38
C ALA A 8 -20.60 4.43 -2.47
N PRO A 9 -21.66 5.16 -2.10
CA PRO A 9 -22.62 5.67 -3.08
C PRO A 9 -21.90 6.61 -4.06
N PHE A 10 -22.26 6.52 -5.34
CA PHE A 10 -21.72 7.33 -6.45
C PHE A 10 -20.26 7.05 -6.85
N LEU A 11 -19.54 6.15 -6.16
CA LEU A 11 -18.23 5.68 -6.59
C LEU A 11 -18.39 4.46 -7.49
N LYS A 12 -17.88 4.56 -8.72
CA LYS A 12 -17.85 3.42 -9.66
C LYS A 12 -16.71 2.47 -9.28
N ASP A 13 -16.92 1.17 -9.45
CA ASP A 13 -15.91 0.15 -9.14
C ASP A 13 -14.58 0.38 -9.87
N GLN A 14 -14.62 0.87 -11.10
CA GLN A 14 -13.44 1.21 -11.89
C GLN A 14 -12.57 2.32 -11.27
N HIS A 15 -13.11 3.13 -10.36
CA HIS A 15 -12.36 4.18 -9.66
C HIS A 15 -11.73 3.67 -8.37
N LEU A 16 -12.14 2.51 -7.85
CA LEU A 16 -11.61 1.97 -6.59
C LEU A 16 -10.07 1.91 -6.55
N PRO A 17 -9.35 1.49 -7.62
CA PRO A 17 -7.89 1.46 -7.61
C PRO A 17 -7.22 2.83 -7.37
N VAL A 18 -7.90 3.93 -7.69
CA VAL A 18 -7.40 5.30 -7.47
C VAL A 18 -7.37 5.64 -5.97
N PHE A 19 -8.21 4.98 -5.18
CA PHE A 19 -8.43 5.28 -3.76
C PHE A 19 -7.94 4.17 -2.83
N ASP A 20 -7.10 3.25 -3.31
CA ASP A 20 -6.53 2.20 -2.46
C ASP A 20 -5.62 2.80 -1.38
N CYS A 21 -5.86 2.42 -0.13
CA CYS A 21 -5.11 2.88 1.03
C CYS A 21 -3.88 2.00 1.30
N ALA A 22 -2.97 2.45 2.18
CA ALA A 22 -1.80 1.68 2.59
C ALA A 22 -2.13 0.38 3.35
N SER A 23 -3.35 0.24 3.86
CA SER A 23 -3.84 -0.97 4.53
C SER A 23 -5.37 -1.08 4.33
N PRO A 24 -5.95 -2.29 4.45
CA PRO A 24 -7.39 -2.46 4.34
C PRO A 24 -8.13 -1.54 5.32
N CYS A 25 -9.12 -0.81 4.81
CA CYS A 25 -9.84 0.20 5.57
C CYS A 25 -11.21 -0.32 6.04
N GLY A 26 -11.57 0.02 7.27
CA GLY A 26 -12.88 -0.33 7.83
C GLY A 26 -13.06 -1.82 8.11
N LYS A 27 -14.30 -2.21 8.47
CA LYS A 27 -14.59 -3.58 8.93
C LYS A 27 -14.69 -4.59 7.78
N ILE A 28 -15.01 -4.12 6.58
CA ILE A 28 -15.31 -4.96 5.41
C ILE A 28 -14.39 -4.71 4.23
N GLY A 29 -13.55 -3.65 4.28
CA GLY A 29 -12.65 -3.33 3.19
C GLY A 29 -11.56 -4.39 3.09
N LYS A 30 -11.22 -4.75 1.86
CA LYS A 30 -10.24 -5.78 1.52
C LYS A 30 -9.10 -5.24 0.68
N ARG A 31 -9.33 -4.13 0.00
CA ARG A 31 -8.35 -3.55 -0.92
C ARG A 31 -7.32 -2.72 -0.18
N SER A 32 -6.07 -2.83 -0.60
CA SER A 32 -4.97 -1.97 -0.18
C SER A 32 -3.84 -2.02 -1.20
N LEU A 33 -2.94 -1.05 -1.12
CA LEU A 33 -1.67 -1.06 -1.81
C LEU A 33 -0.84 -2.30 -1.39
N SER A 34 -0.10 -2.86 -2.33
CA SER A 34 0.80 -3.99 -2.06
C SER A 34 2.10 -3.53 -1.40
N ILE A 35 2.75 -4.42 -0.65
CA ILE A 35 4.10 -4.19 -0.07
C ILE A 35 5.07 -3.68 -1.14
N GLN A 36 5.07 -4.33 -2.31
CA GLN A 36 5.92 -3.98 -3.44
C GLN A 36 5.62 -2.57 -3.99
N SER A 37 4.36 -2.15 -4.04
CA SER A 37 4.01 -0.80 -4.53
C SER A 37 4.61 0.31 -3.67
N HIS A 38 4.72 0.11 -2.34
CA HIS A 38 5.41 1.04 -1.46
C HIS A 38 6.90 1.17 -1.82
N ILE A 39 7.58 0.03 -2.04
CA ILE A 39 9.01 -0.01 -2.35
C ILE A 39 9.29 0.58 -3.73
N LEU A 40 8.53 0.19 -4.75
CA LEU A 40 8.73 0.68 -6.11
C LEU A 40 8.44 2.17 -6.24
N MET A 41 7.48 2.69 -5.48
CA MET A 41 7.24 4.14 -5.43
C MET A 41 8.41 4.88 -4.77
N MET A 42 8.97 4.34 -3.67
CA MET A 42 10.18 4.89 -3.07
C MET A 42 11.35 4.86 -4.06
N ALA A 43 11.58 3.73 -4.73
CA ALA A 43 12.65 3.56 -5.72
C ALA A 43 12.49 4.50 -6.92
N ALA A 44 11.25 4.77 -7.37
CA ALA A 44 10.99 5.72 -8.44
C ALA A 44 11.32 7.17 -8.03
N ALA A 45 11.07 7.54 -6.77
CA ALA A 45 11.31 8.89 -6.27
C ALA A 45 12.78 9.13 -5.85
N GLN A 46 13.45 8.10 -5.32
CA GLN A 46 14.78 8.21 -4.70
C GLN A 46 15.87 8.84 -5.59
N PRO A 47 15.96 8.58 -6.91
CA PRO A 47 16.96 9.21 -7.79
C PRO A 47 16.89 10.74 -7.84
N PHE A 48 15.75 11.31 -7.45
CA PHE A 48 15.50 12.76 -7.47
C PHE A 48 15.69 13.42 -6.09
N ILE A 49 16.11 12.65 -5.08
CA ILE A 49 16.27 13.12 -3.70
C ILE A 49 17.73 12.91 -3.28
N SER A 50 18.41 13.99 -2.89
CA SER A 50 19.81 13.94 -2.45
C SER A 50 20.00 13.34 -1.05
N GLY A 51 18.92 13.28 -0.25
CA GLY A 51 18.87 12.64 1.06
C GLY A 51 18.12 11.30 1.05
N ALA A 52 17.68 10.87 2.23
CA ALA A 52 16.92 9.63 2.41
C ALA A 52 15.40 9.88 2.50
N ILE A 53 14.60 8.85 2.22
CA ILE A 53 13.14 8.87 2.38
C ILE A 53 12.76 8.18 3.70
N SER A 54 12.04 8.89 4.58
CA SER A 54 11.35 8.26 5.72
C SER A 54 9.97 7.79 5.27
N LYS A 55 9.83 6.49 4.99
CA LYS A 55 8.57 5.89 4.55
C LYS A 55 8.35 4.53 5.21
N THR A 56 7.18 4.37 5.83
CA THR A 56 6.72 3.08 6.33
C THR A 56 6.28 2.17 5.18
N ILE A 57 6.78 0.94 5.11
CA ILE A 57 6.23 -0.10 4.23
C ILE A 57 5.14 -0.83 5.02
N ASN A 58 3.88 -0.54 4.72
CA ASN A 58 2.76 -1.20 5.39
C ASN A 58 2.64 -2.64 4.89
N MET A 59 2.45 -3.58 5.82
CA MET A 59 2.23 -4.99 5.55
C MET A 59 0.89 -5.41 6.16
N PRO A 60 0.15 -6.33 5.53
CA PRO A 60 -1.07 -6.86 6.12
C PRO A 60 -0.75 -7.67 7.39
N ASN A 61 -1.75 -7.89 8.24
CA ASN A 61 -1.55 -8.58 9.52
C ASN A 61 -1.12 -10.06 9.31
N GLU A 62 -1.58 -10.66 8.22
CA GLU A 62 -1.21 -12.00 7.79
C GLU A 62 0.18 -12.10 7.11
N ALA A 63 0.92 -10.99 6.97
CA ALA A 63 2.25 -11.02 6.37
C ALA A 63 3.22 -11.90 7.18
N THR A 64 4.03 -12.67 6.45
CA THR A 64 4.98 -13.61 7.04
C THR A 64 6.38 -13.00 7.19
N VAL A 65 7.25 -13.69 7.92
CA VAL A 65 8.68 -13.33 8.00
C VAL A 65 9.34 -13.38 6.62
N GLU A 66 8.93 -14.31 5.74
CA GLU A 66 9.48 -14.38 4.39
C GLU A 66 9.05 -13.18 3.54
N ASP A 67 7.83 -12.66 3.72
CA ASP A 67 7.39 -11.42 3.05
C ASP A 67 8.24 -10.23 3.47
N ALA A 68 8.57 -10.12 4.76
CA ALA A 68 9.46 -9.07 5.26
C ALA A 68 10.87 -9.22 4.68
N LYS A 69 11.42 -10.44 4.63
CA LYS A 69 12.71 -10.71 4.00
C LYS A 69 12.72 -10.36 2.52
N ASN A 70 11.68 -10.73 1.77
CA ASN A 70 11.53 -10.36 0.36
C ASN A 70 11.44 -8.84 0.19
N ALA A 71 10.75 -8.13 1.08
CA ALA A 71 10.69 -6.67 1.08
C ALA A 71 12.07 -6.03 1.30
N TYR A 72 12.88 -6.57 2.22
CA TYR A 72 14.27 -6.13 2.40
C TYR A 72 15.10 -6.37 1.15
N MET A 73 15.02 -7.56 0.55
CA MET A 73 15.78 -7.90 -0.66
C MET A 73 15.38 -7.05 -1.87
N LEU A 74 14.10 -6.70 -2.00
CA LEU A 74 13.62 -5.82 -3.07
C LEU A 74 14.03 -4.35 -2.85
N SER A 75 14.22 -3.93 -1.60
CA SER A 75 14.59 -2.56 -1.23
C SER A 75 16.10 -2.30 -1.27
N TRP A 76 16.91 -3.34 -1.48
CA TRP A 76 18.37 -3.28 -1.53
C TRP A 76 18.88 -2.83 -2.91
#